data_AF-Q38ZG6-F1
#
_entry.id   AF-Q38ZG6-F1
#
_cell.length_a   1.000
_cell.length_b   1.000
_cell.length_c   1.000
_cell.angle_alpha   90.00
_cell.angle_beta   90.00
_cell.angle_gamma   90.00
#
_symmetry.space_group_name_H-M   'P 1'
#
loop_
_entity.id
_entity.type
_entity.pdbx_description
1 polymer ?
#
loop_
_entity_poly.entity_id
_entity_poly.type
_entity_poly.pdbx_seq_one_letter_code
_entity_poly.pdbx_strand_id
1 'polypeptide(L)'
;MEIHNEFLDLNYRYQYYLLELVADHGDYYLTVNRAMKLLGLSKFKLSQYVETVNADLAMMSPESYLRINGDGIFESGHISESIVRKIRLDYLQQSNLFKMFEFSLLNPGKNETTDFCDALFIGKTKFYELRKEMVEVADHFNLQFKKNQLIGPEMQIR
;
A
#
# COMPACT_ATOMS: atom_id res chain seq x y z
N MET A 1 -1.46 -6.43 16.04
CA MET A 1 -0.28 -6.27 15.17
C MET A 1 -0.53 -4.97 14.43
N GLU A 2 0.28 -3.95 14.63
CA GLU A 2 0.12 -2.68 13.92
C GLU A 2 0.44 -2.92 12.44
N ILE A 3 -0.51 -2.66 11.55
CA ILE A 3 -0.34 -2.92 10.12
C ILE A 3 0.36 -1.70 9.52
N HIS A 4 1.65 -1.85 9.27
CA HIS A 4 2.49 -0.84 8.63
C HIS A 4 2.22 -0.80 7.12
N ASN A 5 1.56 0.26 6.66
CA ASN A 5 1.23 0.49 5.24
C ASN A 5 2.09 1.59 4.61
N GLU A 6 3.10 2.10 5.32
CA GLU A 6 4.02 3.14 4.88
C GLU A 6 4.81 2.73 3.63
N PHE A 7 5.03 1.43 3.45
CA PHE A 7 5.65 0.84 2.26
C PHE A 7 4.72 0.66 1.06
N LEU A 8 3.41 0.91 1.22
CA LEU A 8 2.50 0.89 0.08
C LEU A 8 2.49 2.26 -0.61
N ASP A 9 2.47 2.25 -1.94
CA ASP A 9 2.27 3.46 -2.71
C ASP A 9 0.94 4.13 -2.30
N LEU A 10 0.86 5.46 -2.39
CA LEU A 10 -0.26 6.22 -1.81
C LEU A 10 -1.64 5.73 -2.29
N ASN A 11 -1.79 5.40 -3.57
CA ASN A 11 -3.06 4.88 -4.10
C ASN A 11 -3.38 3.50 -3.50
N TYR A 12 -2.39 2.60 -3.45
CA TYR A 12 -2.54 1.27 -2.86
C TYR A 12 -2.90 1.33 -1.37
N ARG A 13 -2.36 2.30 -0.62
CA ARG A 13 -2.78 2.55 0.77
C ARG A 13 -4.27 2.84 0.87
N TYR A 14 -4.77 3.80 0.10
CA TYR A 14 -6.19 4.16 0.18
C TYR A 14 -7.12 3.08 -0.33
N GLN A 15 -6.71 2.34 -1.36
CA GLN A 15 -7.45 1.16 -1.85
C GLN A 15 -7.51 0.06 -0.78
N TYR A 16 -6.38 -0.21 -0.13
CA TYR A 16 -6.31 -1.15 0.98
C TYR A 16 -7.16 -0.70 2.19
N TYR A 17 -7.07 0.56 2.60
CA TYR A 17 -7.90 1.09 3.69
C TYR A 17 -9.39 1.03 3.36
N LEU A 18 -9.79 1.26 2.11
CA LEU A 18 -11.18 1.08 1.70
C LEU A 18 -11.62 -0.38 1.85
N LEU A 19 -10.78 -1.33 1.44
CA LEU A 19 -11.03 -2.76 1.61
C LEU A 19 -11.14 -3.17 3.09
N GLU A 20 -10.24 -2.69 3.94
CA GLU A 20 -10.31 -2.94 5.38
C GLU A 20 -11.58 -2.36 5.99
N LEU A 21 -11.92 -1.10 5.68
CA LEU A 21 -13.15 -0.48 6.18
C LEU A 21 -14.39 -1.29 5.78
N VAL A 22 -14.41 -1.86 4.58
CA VAL A 22 -15.51 -2.69 4.11
C VAL A 22 -15.52 -4.06 4.78
N ALA A 23 -14.35 -4.69 4.95
CA ALA A 23 -14.23 -6.02 5.57
C ALA A 23 -14.49 -6.01 7.08
N ASP A 24 -14.04 -4.98 7.79
CA ASP A 24 -14.22 -4.82 9.24
C ASP A 24 -15.64 -4.41 9.63
N HIS A 25 -16.36 -3.71 8.74
CA HIS A 25 -17.72 -3.25 8.98
C HIS A 25 -18.79 -4.27 8.56
N GLY A 26 -18.52 -5.57 8.75
CA GLY A 26 -19.53 -6.62 8.67
C GLY A 26 -20.87 -6.15 9.23
N ASP A 27 -21.90 -6.23 8.39
CA ASP A 27 -23.30 -5.82 8.62
C ASP A 27 -23.58 -4.36 9.03
N TYR A 28 -22.59 -3.48 9.15
CA TYR A 28 -22.78 -2.04 9.38
C TYR A 28 -22.65 -1.25 8.08
N TYR A 29 -23.73 -0.55 7.70
CA TYR A 29 -23.81 0.27 6.49
C TYR A 29 -22.72 1.38 6.43
N LEU A 30 -21.58 1.09 5.79
CA LEU A 30 -20.59 2.11 5.44
C LEU A 30 -21.15 2.99 4.32
N THR A 31 -21.44 4.25 4.61
CA THR A 31 -21.89 5.21 3.59
C THR A 31 -20.71 5.88 2.89
N VAL A 32 -20.91 6.32 1.65
CA VAL A 32 -19.94 7.11 0.89
C VAL A 32 -19.48 8.33 1.69
N ASN A 33 -20.40 9.06 2.32
CA ASN A 33 -20.07 10.24 3.12
C ASN A 33 -19.16 9.90 4.31
N ARG A 34 -19.39 8.76 4.97
CA ARG A 34 -18.54 8.30 6.08
C ARG A 34 -17.16 7.92 5.58
N ALA A 35 -17.06 7.17 4.48
CA ALA A 35 -15.78 6.82 3.87
C ALA A 35 -14.99 8.06 3.42
N MET A 36 -15.65 9.06 2.83
CA MET A 36 -15.03 10.34 2.46
C MET A 36 -14.42 11.04 3.68
N LYS A 37 -15.15 11.07 4.80
CA LYS A 37 -14.68 11.68 6.05
C LYS A 37 -13.52 10.92 6.68
N LEU A 38 -13.58 9.59 6.68
CA LEU A 38 -12.54 8.74 7.28
C LEU A 38 -11.24 8.77 6.46
N LEU A 39 -11.34 8.72 5.14
CA LEU A 39 -10.19 8.64 4.24
C LEU A 39 -9.72 10.02 3.73
N GLY A 40 -10.49 11.10 3.96
CA GLY A 40 -10.18 12.42 3.43
C GLY A 40 -10.27 12.51 1.91
N LEU A 41 -11.08 11.66 1.28
CA LEU A 41 -11.19 11.53 -0.18
C LEU A 41 -12.48 12.15 -0.72
N SER A 42 -12.43 12.59 -1.98
CA SER A 42 -13.64 12.99 -2.70
C SER A 42 -14.46 11.75 -3.12
N LYS A 43 -15.77 11.94 -3.35
CA LYS A 43 -16.64 10.89 -3.91
C LYS A 43 -16.08 10.32 -5.22
N PHE A 44 -15.59 11.19 -6.10
CA PHE A 44 -14.98 10.78 -7.37
C PHE A 44 -13.79 9.83 -7.15
N LYS A 45 -12.88 10.18 -6.21
CA LYS A 45 -11.70 9.37 -5.94
C LYS A 45 -12.06 8.02 -5.30
N LEU A 46 -13.06 7.99 -4.43
CA LEU A 46 -13.61 6.74 -3.88
C LEU A 46 -14.17 5.84 -4.98
N SER A 47 -14.97 6.38 -5.90
CA SER A 47 -15.51 5.60 -7.02
C SER A 47 -14.39 5.01 -7.88
N GLN A 48 -13.35 5.80 -8.19
CA GLN A 48 -12.17 5.29 -8.91
C GLN A 48 -11.48 4.15 -8.15
N TYR A 49 -11.33 4.26 -6.83
CA TYR A 49 -10.73 3.20 -6.02
C TYR A 49 -11.60 1.95 -5.95
N VAL A 50 -12.93 2.07 -5.91
CA VAL A 50 -13.84 0.91 -6.01
C VAL A 50 -13.64 0.17 -7.33
N GLU A 51 -13.54 0.89 -8.45
CA GLU A 51 -13.30 0.27 -9.76
C GLU A 51 -11.98 -0.49 -9.81
N THR A 52 -10.89 0.12 -9.32
CA THR A 52 -9.58 -0.56 -9.29
C THR A 52 -9.59 -1.76 -8.35
N VAL A 53 -10.14 -1.61 -7.15
CA VAL A 53 -10.27 -2.71 -6.18
C VAL A 53 -11.07 -3.88 -6.77
N ASN A 54 -12.13 -3.63 -7.52
CA ASN A 54 -12.87 -4.70 -8.20
C ASN A 54 -12.05 -5.39 -9.29
N ALA A 55 -11.23 -4.65 -10.04
CA ALA A 55 -10.33 -5.25 -11.01
C ALA A 55 -9.31 -6.17 -10.31
N ASP A 56 -8.79 -5.76 -9.16
CA ASP A 56 -7.86 -6.55 -8.35
C ASP A 56 -8.54 -7.77 -7.72
N LEU A 57 -9.76 -7.59 -7.18
CA LEU A 57 -10.59 -8.68 -6.67
C LEU A 57 -10.89 -9.71 -7.75
N ALA A 58 -11.24 -9.29 -8.96
CA ALA A 58 -11.56 -10.19 -10.07
C ALA A 58 -10.39 -11.12 -10.43
N MET A 59 -9.14 -10.67 -10.25
CA MET A 59 -7.96 -11.51 -10.48
C MET A 59 -7.74 -12.57 -9.39
N MET A 60 -8.12 -12.29 -8.14
CA MET A 60 -7.81 -13.13 -6.98
C MET A 60 -8.97 -13.98 -6.47
N SER A 61 -10.18 -13.43 -6.57
CA SER A 61 -11.44 -14.04 -6.13
C SER A 61 -12.58 -13.48 -7.00
N PRO A 62 -12.85 -14.10 -8.15
CA PRO A 62 -13.82 -13.60 -9.13
C PRO A 62 -15.25 -13.38 -8.58
N GLU A 63 -15.62 -14.10 -7.52
CA GLU A 63 -16.92 -13.98 -6.85
C GLU A 63 -16.97 -12.79 -5.87
N SER A 64 -15.81 -12.22 -5.52
CA SER A 64 -15.73 -11.08 -4.61
C SER A 64 -16.02 -9.78 -5.34
N TYR A 65 -16.78 -8.92 -4.68
CA TYR A 65 -17.12 -7.62 -5.24
C TYR A 65 -17.23 -6.56 -4.16
N LEU A 66 -17.01 -5.31 -4.58
CA LEU A 66 -17.29 -4.10 -3.84
C LEU A 66 -18.08 -3.14 -4.74
N ARG A 67 -19.24 -2.65 -4.32
CA ARG A 67 -20.01 -1.67 -5.09
C ARG A 67 -20.62 -0.62 -4.18
N ILE A 68 -21.07 0.48 -4.79
CA ILE A 68 -21.86 1.51 -4.11
C ILE A 68 -23.28 1.41 -4.66
N ASN A 69 -24.27 1.21 -3.80
CA ASN A 69 -25.66 1.11 -4.21
C ASN A 69 -26.31 2.49 -4.46
N GLY A 70 -27.57 2.49 -4.89
CA GLY A 70 -28.32 3.71 -5.21
C GLY A 70 -28.45 4.69 -4.03
N ASP A 71 -28.42 4.18 -2.80
CA ASP A 71 -28.51 4.98 -1.56
C ASP A 71 -27.14 5.51 -1.10
N GLY A 72 -26.08 5.26 -1.87
CA GLY A 72 -24.72 5.69 -1.53
C GLY A 72 -24.11 4.89 -0.38
N ILE A 73 -24.48 3.62 -0.26
CA ILE A 73 -23.93 2.68 0.72
C ILE A 73 -23.03 1.69 0.00
N PHE A 74 -21.89 1.37 0.61
CA PHE A 74 -21.03 0.28 0.15
C PHE A 74 -21.70 -1.07 0.41
N GLU A 75 -21.65 -1.92 -0.60
CA GLU A 75 -22.06 -3.32 -0.55
C GLU A 75 -20.88 -4.17 -0.99
N SER A 76 -20.56 -5.19 -0.20
CA SER A 76 -19.50 -6.14 -0.52
C SER A 76 -19.99 -7.57 -0.39
N GLY A 77 -19.51 -8.44 -1.25
CA GLY A 77 -19.74 -9.89 -1.15
C GLY A 77 -18.43 -10.65 -1.23
N HIS A 78 -18.33 -11.73 -0.46
CA HIS A 78 -17.22 -12.69 -0.49
C HIS A 78 -15.81 -12.13 -0.19
N ILE A 79 -15.69 -10.88 0.27
CA ILE A 79 -14.42 -10.29 0.73
C ILE A 79 -14.10 -10.79 2.14
N SER A 80 -13.34 -11.89 2.22
CA SER A 80 -12.79 -12.40 3.49
C SER A 80 -11.49 -11.68 3.85
N GLU A 81 -11.11 -11.73 5.13
CA GLU A 81 -9.82 -11.23 5.62
C GLU A 81 -8.63 -11.80 4.82
N SER A 82 -8.70 -13.08 4.44
CA SER A 82 -7.67 -13.72 3.63
C SER A 82 -7.50 -13.08 2.24
N ILE A 83 -8.58 -12.61 1.63
CA ILE A 83 -8.56 -11.91 0.33
C ILE A 83 -7.96 -10.52 0.52
N VAL A 84 -8.38 -9.80 1.56
CA VAL A 84 -7.84 -8.48 1.90
C VAL A 84 -6.32 -8.54 2.09
N ARG A 85 -5.82 -9.55 2.81
CA ARG A 85 -4.38 -9.77 3.01
C ARG A 85 -3.65 -10.15 1.71
N LYS A 86 -4.27 -10.90 0.80
CA LYS A 86 -3.68 -11.23 -0.52
C LYS A 86 -3.54 -10.00 -1.39
N ILE A 87 -4.56 -9.14 -1.42
CA ILE A 87 -4.51 -7.86 -2.15
C ILE A 87 -3.38 -6.99 -1.58
N ARG A 88 -3.29 -6.87 -0.25
CA ARG A 88 -2.19 -6.12 0.38
C ARG A 88 -0.82 -6.65 -0.03
N LEU A 89 -0.64 -7.96 -0.06
CA LEU A 89 0.62 -8.58 -0.47
C LEU A 89 0.96 -8.21 -1.93
N ASP A 90 0.00 -8.30 -2.84
CA ASP A 90 0.19 -7.90 -4.24
C ASP A 90 0.57 -6.42 -4.37
N TYR A 91 -0.13 -5.52 -3.67
CA TYR A 91 0.21 -4.10 -3.62
C TYR A 91 1.63 -3.85 -3.09
N LEU A 92 2.04 -4.59 -2.07
CA LEU A 92 3.38 -4.49 -1.50
C LEU A 92 4.45 -4.98 -2.48
N GLN A 93 4.20 -6.11 -3.15
CA GLN A 93 5.08 -6.66 -4.19
C GLN A 93 5.23 -5.74 -5.40
N GLN A 94 4.23 -4.89 -5.66
CA GLN A 94 4.29 -3.91 -6.74
C GLN A 94 4.97 -2.61 -6.33
N SER A 95 4.93 -2.23 -5.05
CA SER A 95 5.49 -0.97 -4.57
C SER A 95 6.99 -0.83 -4.82
N ASN A 96 7.37 0.28 -5.44
CA ASN A 96 8.77 0.61 -5.65
C ASN A 96 9.48 0.98 -4.34
N LEU A 97 8.75 1.52 -3.36
CA LEU A 97 9.33 1.84 -2.06
C LEU A 97 9.71 0.54 -1.33
N PHE A 98 8.82 -0.45 -1.33
CA PHE A 98 9.12 -1.76 -0.75
C PHE A 98 10.27 -2.47 -1.49
N LYS A 99 10.28 -2.46 -2.83
CA LYS A 99 11.40 -3.02 -3.61
C LYS A 99 12.72 -2.33 -3.31
N MET A 100 12.72 -1.01 -3.07
CA MET A 100 13.92 -0.27 -2.70
C MET A 100 14.45 -0.71 -1.33
N PHE A 101 13.54 -0.92 -0.38
CA PHE A 101 13.88 -1.44 0.95
C PHE A 101 14.48 -2.84 0.86
N GLU A 102 13.77 -3.76 0.18
CA GLU A 102 14.23 -5.13 -0.03
C GLU A 102 15.59 -5.17 -0.72
N PHE A 103 15.78 -4.38 -1.80
CA PHE A 103 17.04 -4.34 -2.51
C PHE A 103 18.20 -3.88 -1.61
N SER A 104 17.97 -2.83 -0.80
CA SER A 104 18.96 -2.30 0.15
C SER A 104 19.39 -3.33 1.18
N LEU A 105 18.44 -4.11 1.72
CA LEU A 105 18.72 -5.15 2.71
C LEU A 105 19.42 -6.38 2.10
N LEU A 106 18.97 -6.82 0.93
CA LEU A 106 19.47 -8.04 0.30
C LEU A 106 20.79 -7.84 -0.47
N ASN A 107 21.16 -6.59 -0.76
CA ASN A 107 22.36 -6.26 -1.55
C ASN A 107 23.22 -5.19 -0.86
N PRO A 108 23.79 -5.45 0.33
CA PRO A 108 24.52 -4.43 1.11
C PRO A 108 25.77 -3.85 0.40
N GLY A 109 26.27 -4.50 -0.66
CA GLY A 109 27.37 -3.99 -1.48
C GLY A 109 26.95 -3.09 -2.66
N LYS A 110 25.65 -3.01 -2.97
CA LYS A 110 25.10 -2.28 -4.12
C LYS A 110 24.44 -0.99 -3.67
N ASN A 111 25.27 0.02 -3.44
CA ASN A 111 24.85 1.28 -2.80
C ASN A 111 24.80 2.45 -3.79
N GLU A 112 25.18 2.25 -5.04
CA GLU A 112 25.19 3.32 -6.03
C GLU A 112 23.78 3.59 -6.54
N THR A 113 23.50 4.83 -6.91
CA THR A 113 22.18 5.21 -7.44
C THR A 113 21.80 4.38 -8.68
N THR A 114 22.79 4.02 -9.51
CA THR A 114 22.58 3.19 -10.70
C THR A 114 22.13 1.78 -10.35
N ASP A 115 22.66 1.19 -9.27
CA ASP A 115 22.28 -0.17 -8.86
C ASP A 115 20.77 -0.28 -8.59
N PHE A 116 20.22 0.74 -7.91
CA PHE A 116 18.79 0.82 -7.60
C PHE A 116 17.94 1.12 -8.83
N CYS A 117 18.38 2.08 -9.66
CA CYS A 117 17.67 2.42 -10.90
C CYS A 117 17.52 1.19 -11.82
N ASP A 118 18.59 0.42 -11.96
CA ASP A 118 18.61 -0.78 -12.80
C ASP A 118 17.76 -1.90 -12.19
N ALA A 119 17.86 -2.12 -10.88
CA ALA A 119 17.11 -3.18 -10.19
C ALA A 119 15.60 -2.92 -10.14
N LEU A 120 15.19 -1.67 -9.99
CA LEU A 120 13.78 -1.28 -9.89
C LEU A 120 13.18 -0.85 -11.25
N PHE A 121 14.00 -0.77 -12.31
CA PHE A 121 13.61 -0.24 -13.62
C PHE A 121 13.03 1.19 -13.55
N ILE A 122 13.68 2.07 -12.78
CA ILE A 122 13.25 3.46 -12.56
C ILE A 122 14.32 4.47 -12.97
N GLY A 123 13.90 5.68 -13.31
CA GLY A 123 14.80 6.80 -13.56
C GLY A 123 15.33 7.44 -12.26
N LYS A 124 16.46 8.18 -12.38
CA LYS A 124 17.11 8.87 -11.25
C LYS A 124 16.17 9.79 -10.47
N THR A 125 15.30 10.53 -11.17
CA THR A 125 14.31 11.42 -10.51
C THR A 125 13.42 10.63 -9.56
N LYS A 126 12.86 9.50 -10.04
CA LYS A 126 11.99 8.65 -9.23
C LYS A 126 12.76 7.99 -8.08
N PHE A 127 14.01 7.60 -8.30
CA PHE A 127 14.87 7.11 -7.23
C PHE A 127 15.01 8.12 -6.10
N TYR A 128 15.26 9.41 -6.38
CA TYR A 128 15.42 10.41 -5.32
C TYR A 128 14.11 10.69 -4.57
N GLU A 129 12.96 10.62 -5.25
CA GLU A 129 11.65 10.67 -4.59
C GLU A 129 11.49 9.51 -3.60
N LEU A 130 11.69 8.27 -4.07
CA LEU A 130 11.60 7.07 -3.24
C LEU A 130 12.61 7.09 -2.09
N ARG A 131 13.83 7.58 -2.34
CA ARG A 131 14.86 7.71 -1.31
C ARG A 131 14.41 8.66 -0.20
N LYS A 132 13.74 9.77 -0.54
CA LYS A 132 13.20 10.71 0.44
C LYS A 132 12.12 10.03 1.27
N GLU A 133 11.17 9.36 0.62
CA GLU A 133 10.13 8.58 1.30
C GLU A 133 10.73 7.49 2.21
N MET A 134 11.78 6.81 1.77
CA MET A 134 12.48 5.78 2.55
C MET A 134 13.15 6.32 3.81
N VAL A 135 13.72 7.53 3.74
CA VAL A 135 14.27 8.21 4.92
C VAL A 135 13.16 8.49 5.92
N GLU A 136 12.03 9.03 5.46
CA GLU A 136 10.87 9.32 6.32
C GLU A 136 10.33 8.04 6.97
N VAL A 137 10.25 6.93 6.24
CA VAL A 137 9.84 5.63 6.77
C VAL A 137 10.86 5.11 7.80
N ALA A 138 12.16 5.11 7.49
CA ALA A 138 13.19 4.64 8.41
C ALA A 138 13.18 5.43 9.73
N ASP A 139 12.99 6.74 9.66
CA ASP A 139 12.94 7.61 10.83
C ASP A 139 11.77 7.26 11.78
N HIS A 140 10.60 6.86 11.25
CA HIS A 140 9.47 6.39 12.07
C HIS A 140 9.83 5.18 12.93
N PHE A 141 10.74 4.33 12.43
CA PHE A 141 11.25 3.17 13.16
C PHE A 141 12.53 3.46 13.91
N ASN A 142 12.95 4.72 14.12
CA ASN A 142 14.23 5.11 14.73
C ASN A 142 15.46 4.49 14.02
N LEU A 143 15.34 4.22 12.72
CA LEU A 143 16.42 3.79 11.84
C LEU A 143 16.86 4.97 10.96
N GLN A 144 17.97 4.82 10.25
CA GLN A 144 18.44 5.82 9.29
C GLN A 144 18.60 5.19 7.91
N PHE A 145 18.25 5.91 6.85
CA PHE A 145 18.54 5.48 5.48
C PHE A 145 19.64 6.37 4.85
N LYS A 146 20.90 5.93 4.93
CA LYS A 146 22.07 6.70 4.50
C LYS A 146 22.93 5.90 3.53
N LYS A 147 23.50 6.58 2.52
CA LYS A 147 24.24 5.94 1.42
C LYS A 147 23.47 4.74 0.82
N ASN A 148 22.15 4.87 0.75
CA ASN A 148 21.23 3.84 0.25
C ASN A 148 21.20 2.54 1.06
N GLN A 149 21.55 2.63 2.34
CA GLN A 149 21.55 1.53 3.29
C GLN A 149 20.72 1.90 4.52
N LEU A 150 20.06 0.89 5.09
CA LEU A 150 19.44 0.99 6.39
C LEU A 150 20.52 0.86 7.47
N ILE A 151 20.55 1.81 8.41
CA ILE A 151 21.53 1.90 9.49
C ILE A 151 20.77 2.04 10.80
N GLY A 152 21.09 1.19 11.76
CA GLY A 152 20.51 1.21 13.09
C GLY A 152 20.89 -0.05 13.87
N PRO A 153 20.32 -0.26 15.06
CA PRO A 153 20.51 -1.49 15.81
C PRO A 153 20.04 -2.69 14.97
N GLU A 154 20.89 -3.71 14.80
CA GLU A 154 20.57 -4.92 14.02
C GLU A 154 19.26 -5.58 14.48
N MET A 155 19.01 -5.60 15.79
CA MET A 155 17.77 -6.14 16.38
C MET A 155 16.50 -5.37 16.02
N GLN A 156 16.64 -4.14 15.51
CA GLN A 156 15.54 -3.30 15.07
C GLN A 156 15.36 -3.33 13.55
N ILE A 157 16.43 -3.69 12.83
CA ILE A 157 16.38 -3.98 11.39
C ILE A 157 15.72 -5.33 11.12
N ARG A 158 15.96 -6.33 11.98
CA ARG A 158 15.34 -7.67 11.93
C ARG A 158 13.93 -7.68 12.51
#